data_AF-A0A7X6YKH3-F1
#
_entry.id   AF-A0A7X6YKH3-F1
#
_cell.length_a   1.000
_cell.length_b   1.000
_cell.length_c   1.000
_cell.angle_alpha   90.00
_cell.angle_beta   90.00
_cell.angle_gamma   90.00
#
_symmetry.space_group_name_H-M   'P 1'
#
loop_
_entity.id
_entity.type
_entity.pdbx_description
1 polymer ?
#
loop_
_entity_poly.entity_id
_entity_poly.type
_entity_poly.pdbx_seq_one_letter_code
_entity_poly.pdbx_strand_id
1 'polypeptide(L)'
;MIKSDIKKGDIYYASLNPVVGSEQKGERPVVVIQNNLGNKYSPTVIIAPLTEVIKKADLPTHITIFRNDFLKYDSMILLEQLRTIDKSRLISYLGKLKDNQLQKIDNALIKTLSINIIGYLFSLGIGEYNEKKNERIYSDYYFKETKTRDSIKSNKQKRSKRNGH
;
A
#
# COMPACT_ATOMS: atom_id res chain seq x y z
N MET A 1 22.43 -12.90 -1.11
CA MET A 1 22.21 -13.81 0.03
C MET A 1 20.85 -13.50 0.66
N ILE A 2 20.04 -14.51 0.94
CA ILE A 2 18.73 -14.34 1.62
C ILE A 2 19.01 -14.21 3.13
N LYS A 3 18.30 -13.32 3.84
CA LYS A 3 18.44 -13.24 5.30
C LYS A 3 17.80 -14.46 5.94
N SER A 4 18.43 -14.98 7.00
CA SER A 4 17.87 -16.06 7.82
C SER A 4 16.56 -15.65 8.53
N ASP A 5 16.40 -14.35 8.80
CA ASP A 5 15.23 -13.78 9.45
C ASP A 5 14.58 -12.71 8.58
N ILE A 6 13.53 -13.11 7.85
CA ILE A 6 12.77 -12.24 6.94
C ILE A 6 11.78 -11.39 7.76
N LYS A 7 11.79 -10.07 7.57
CA LYS A 7 10.93 -9.15 8.30
C LYS A 7 9.99 -8.37 7.38
N LYS A 8 8.87 -7.92 7.93
CA LYS A 8 8.00 -6.93 7.28
C LYS A 8 8.81 -5.69 6.91
N GLY A 9 8.62 -5.21 5.68
CA GLY A 9 9.34 -4.07 5.11
C GLY A 9 10.68 -4.42 4.48
N ASP A 10 11.17 -5.65 4.63
CA ASP A 10 12.34 -6.09 3.85
C ASP A 10 11.97 -6.13 2.36
N ILE A 11 12.91 -5.70 1.53
CA ILE A 11 12.81 -5.72 0.08
C ILE A 11 13.77 -6.77 -0.46
N TYR A 12 13.26 -7.61 -1.34
CA TYR A 12 14.00 -8.67 -2.02
C TYR A 12 13.79 -8.57 -3.52
N TYR A 13 14.76 -9.01 -4.31
CA TYR A 13 14.49 -9.45 -5.67
C TYR A 13 13.82 -10.82 -5.61
N ALA A 14 12.75 -11.05 -6.38
CA ALA A 14 12.01 -12.31 -6.37
C ALA A 14 11.50 -12.70 -7.76
N SER A 15 11.41 -14.01 -8.02
CA SER A 15 10.85 -14.57 -9.26
C SER A 15 9.35 -14.81 -9.13
N LEU A 16 8.56 -14.03 -9.88
CA LEU A 16 7.09 -14.08 -9.85
C LEU A 16 6.46 -14.96 -10.93
N ASN A 17 7.27 -15.53 -11.83
CA ASN A 17 6.78 -16.38 -12.92
C ASN A 17 6.53 -17.83 -12.47
N PRO A 18 5.59 -18.55 -13.12
CA PRO A 18 4.66 -18.07 -14.15
C PRO A 18 3.51 -17.24 -13.56
N VAL A 19 2.78 -16.56 -14.45
CA VAL A 19 1.62 -15.73 -14.11
C VAL A 19 0.49 -15.91 -15.13
N VAL A 20 -0.72 -15.49 -14.76
CA VAL A 20 -1.88 -15.44 -15.67
C VAL A 20 -2.37 -14.00 -15.80
N GLY A 21 -2.64 -13.56 -17.03
CA GLY A 21 -3.26 -12.25 -17.31
C GLY A 21 -2.42 -11.06 -16.81
N SER A 22 -3.02 -10.25 -15.94
CA SER A 22 -2.49 -8.94 -15.49
C SER A 22 -1.68 -9.01 -14.19
N GLU A 23 -1.42 -10.20 -13.68
CA GLU A 23 -0.53 -10.40 -12.54
C GLU A 23 0.88 -9.87 -12.82
N GLN A 24 1.52 -9.28 -11.81
CA GLN A 24 2.91 -8.83 -11.94
C GLN A 24 3.87 -10.01 -12.14
N LYS A 25 4.71 -9.87 -13.16
CA LYS A 25 5.57 -10.94 -13.69
C LYS A 25 7.04 -10.57 -13.73
N GLY A 26 7.85 -11.58 -14.03
CA GLY A 26 9.30 -11.45 -14.12
C GLY A 26 9.98 -11.49 -12.76
N GLU A 27 11.30 -11.33 -12.80
CA GLU A 27 12.07 -11.10 -11.60
C GLU A 27 12.08 -9.60 -11.30
N ARG A 28 11.71 -9.23 -10.08
CA ARG A 28 11.59 -7.82 -9.69
C ARG A 28 11.72 -7.64 -8.19
N PRO A 29 12.00 -6.41 -7.72
CA PRO A 29 11.91 -6.10 -6.31
C PRO A 29 10.48 -6.31 -5.80
N VAL A 30 10.38 -6.88 -4.60
CA VAL A 30 9.15 -7.07 -3.86
C VAL A 30 9.38 -6.67 -2.41
N VAL A 31 8.38 -6.09 -1.76
CA VAL A 31 8.40 -5.81 -0.32
C VAL A 31 7.62 -6.89 0.42
N VAL A 32 8.18 -7.40 1.51
CA VAL A 32 7.48 -8.33 2.41
C VAL A 32 6.47 -7.54 3.26
N ILE A 33 5.20 -7.91 3.19
CA ILE A 33 4.12 -7.27 3.96
C ILE A 33 3.57 -8.15 5.09
N GLN A 34 3.86 -9.45 5.05
CA GLN A 34 3.45 -10.40 6.09
C GLN A 34 4.10 -10.07 7.45
N ASN A 35 3.37 -10.39 8.53
CA ASN A 35 3.83 -10.22 9.90
C ASN A 35 5.09 -11.06 10.20
N ASN A 36 5.90 -10.60 11.17
CA ASN A 36 7.20 -11.21 11.46
C ASN A 36 7.11 -12.64 12.03
N LEU A 37 6.04 -13.00 12.75
CA LEU A 37 5.85 -14.36 13.25
C LEU A 37 5.58 -15.32 12.09
N GLY A 38 4.70 -14.94 11.18
CA GLY A 38 4.45 -15.67 9.94
C GLY A 38 5.73 -15.83 9.13
N ASN A 39 6.50 -14.75 8.93
CA ASN A 39 7.76 -14.83 8.20
C ASN A 39 8.80 -15.74 8.87
N LYS A 40 8.79 -15.83 10.20
CA LYS A 40 9.72 -16.69 10.94
C LYS A 40 9.39 -18.18 10.75
N TYR A 41 8.13 -18.56 10.89
CA TYR A 41 7.72 -19.97 10.98
C TYR A 41 7.11 -20.55 9.70
N SER A 42 6.50 -19.73 8.84
CA SER A 42 5.90 -20.19 7.58
C SER A 42 6.95 -20.46 6.50
N PRO A 43 6.78 -21.46 5.62
CA PRO A 43 7.59 -21.60 4.40
C PRO A 43 7.29 -20.50 3.37
N THR A 44 6.18 -19.78 3.50
CA THR A 44 5.73 -18.73 2.58
C THR A 44 5.76 -17.34 3.19
N VAL A 45 5.79 -16.33 2.31
CA VAL A 45 5.68 -14.91 2.66
C VAL A 45 4.65 -14.22 1.77
N ILE A 46 3.96 -13.21 2.31
CA ILE A 46 3.09 -12.33 1.53
C ILE A 46 3.91 -11.10 1.12
N ILE A 47 3.91 -10.80 -0.16
CA ILE A 47 4.67 -9.69 -0.76
C ILE A 47 3.76 -8.75 -1.54
N ALA A 48 4.27 -7.54 -1.78
CA ALA A 48 3.78 -6.62 -2.80
C ALA A 48 4.91 -6.33 -3.82
N PRO A 49 4.67 -6.46 -5.13
CA PRO A 49 5.68 -6.18 -6.13
C PRO A 49 5.92 -4.68 -6.32
N LEU A 50 7.14 -4.34 -6.72
CA LEU A 50 7.53 -2.99 -7.12
C LEU A 50 7.62 -2.92 -8.65
N THR A 51 7.36 -1.73 -9.20
CA THR A 51 7.59 -1.40 -10.62
C THR A 51 8.33 -0.07 -10.76
N GLU A 52 9.19 0.06 -11.77
CA GLU A 52 9.83 1.34 -12.12
C GLU A 52 8.88 2.29 -12.86
N VAL A 53 7.73 1.77 -13.31
CA VAL A 53 6.72 2.56 -14.02
C VAL A 53 5.86 3.33 -13.03
N ILE A 54 6.18 4.62 -12.87
CA ILE A 54 5.41 5.53 -12.02
C ILE A 54 4.20 6.04 -12.81
N LYS A 55 3.02 5.47 -12.57
CA LYS A 55 1.75 5.89 -13.18
C LYS A 55 0.64 5.91 -12.14
N LYS A 56 -0.33 6.83 -12.29
CA LYS A 56 -1.49 6.96 -11.40
C LYS A 56 -1.08 7.00 -9.92
N ALA A 57 -0.10 7.84 -9.58
CA ALA A 57 0.48 7.92 -8.24
C ALA A 57 -0.52 8.43 -7.17
N ASP A 58 -1.69 8.88 -7.60
CA ASP A 58 -2.83 9.27 -6.78
C ASP A 58 -3.71 8.08 -6.34
N LEU A 59 -3.51 6.88 -6.89
CA LEU A 59 -4.24 5.69 -6.46
C LEU A 59 -3.87 5.30 -5.01
N PRO A 60 -4.85 4.99 -4.15
CA PRO A 60 -4.59 4.61 -2.76
C PRO A 60 -3.70 3.36 -2.60
N THR A 61 -3.63 2.51 -3.62
CA THR A 61 -2.84 1.27 -3.63
C THR A 61 -1.39 1.49 -4.08
N HIS A 62 -1.06 2.67 -4.59
CA HIS A 62 0.24 2.99 -5.16
C HIS A 62 1.08 3.77 -4.17
N ILE A 63 2.29 3.29 -3.89
CA ILE A 63 3.23 3.97 -2.98
C ILE A 63 4.56 4.16 -3.67
N THR A 64 4.91 5.42 -3.96
CA THR A 64 6.21 5.77 -4.53
C THR A 64 7.33 5.68 -3.49
N ILE A 65 8.39 4.99 -3.87
CA ILE A 65 9.66 4.86 -3.16
C ILE A 65 10.73 5.46 -4.08
N PHE A 66 11.31 6.58 -3.67
CA PHE A 66 12.41 7.18 -4.41
C PHE A 66 13.66 6.30 -4.34
N ARG A 67 14.47 6.39 -5.40
CA ARG A 67 15.79 5.76 -5.47
C ARG A 67 16.60 6.04 -4.22
N ASN A 68 17.35 5.04 -3.79
CA ASN A 68 18.13 5.05 -2.56
C ASN A 68 19.22 3.97 -2.66
N ASP A 69 19.93 3.73 -1.56
CA ASP A 69 21.07 2.82 -1.51
C ASP A 69 20.75 1.38 -1.95
N PHE A 70 19.49 0.96 -1.92
CA PHE A 70 19.05 -0.38 -2.33
C PHE A 70 18.10 -0.41 -3.53
N LEU A 71 17.65 0.73 -4.04
CA LEU A 71 16.83 0.84 -5.26
C LEU A 71 17.49 1.79 -6.25
N LYS A 72 17.90 1.24 -7.40
CA LYS A 72 18.56 2.00 -8.48
C LYS A 72 17.67 3.07 -9.13
N TYR A 73 16.36 2.84 -9.12
CA TYR A 73 15.37 3.71 -9.76
C TYR A 73 14.23 4.06 -8.80
N ASP A 74 13.60 5.20 -9.06
CA ASP A 74 12.31 5.50 -8.44
C ASP A 74 11.34 4.38 -8.77
N SER A 75 10.71 3.83 -7.74
CA SER A 75 9.89 2.64 -7.83
C SER A 75 8.52 2.91 -7.19
N MET A 76 7.52 2.14 -7.59
CA MET A 76 6.17 2.17 -7.05
C MET A 76 5.79 0.78 -6.55
N ILE A 77 5.39 0.70 -5.28
CA ILE A 77 4.78 -0.50 -4.71
C ILE A 77 3.33 -0.57 -5.16
N LEU A 78 2.91 -1.75 -5.63
CA LEU A 78 1.57 -2.02 -6.15
C LEU A 78 0.80 -2.90 -5.17
N LEU A 79 0.00 -2.30 -4.29
CA LEU A 79 -0.73 -3.02 -3.24
C LEU A 79 -1.99 -3.73 -3.74
N GLU A 80 -2.39 -3.54 -5.00
CA GLU A 80 -3.41 -4.35 -5.66
C GLU A 80 -2.84 -5.64 -6.29
N GLN A 81 -1.52 -5.84 -6.23
CA GLN A 81 -0.80 -6.98 -6.82
C GLN A 81 -0.18 -7.89 -5.75
N LEU A 82 -0.79 -7.94 -4.56
CA LEU A 82 -0.30 -8.77 -3.46
C LEU A 82 -0.25 -10.25 -3.85
N ARG A 83 0.77 -10.95 -3.37
CA ARG A 83 0.90 -12.40 -3.61
C ARG A 83 1.56 -13.10 -2.43
N THR A 84 1.05 -14.28 -2.11
CA THR A 84 1.78 -15.25 -1.28
C THR A 84 2.75 -16.03 -2.17
N ILE A 85 4.02 -16.05 -1.79
CA ILE A 85 5.06 -16.79 -2.51
C ILE A 85 5.83 -17.69 -1.55
N ASP A 86 6.34 -18.81 -2.06
CA ASP A 86 7.31 -19.62 -1.33
C ASP A 86 8.62 -18.84 -1.14
N LYS A 87 9.29 -19.00 0.01
CA LYS A 87 10.56 -18.31 0.30
C LYS A 87 11.66 -18.64 -0.72
N SER A 88 11.62 -19.80 -1.37
CA SER A 88 12.54 -20.16 -2.46
C SER A 88 12.46 -19.22 -3.67
N ARG A 89 11.36 -18.47 -3.83
CA ARG A 89 11.21 -17.45 -4.89
C ARG A 89 11.95 -16.15 -4.58
N LEU A 90 12.40 -15.93 -3.34
CA LEU A 90 13.25 -14.80 -2.98
C LEU A 90 14.68 -15.10 -3.44
N ILE A 91 15.28 -14.20 -4.20
CA ILE A 91 16.59 -14.38 -4.83
C ILE A 91 17.67 -13.67 -3.99
N SER A 92 17.49 -12.38 -3.73
CA SER A 92 18.49 -11.56 -3.04
C SER A 92 17.83 -10.47 -2.20
N TYR A 93 18.37 -10.24 -1.00
CA TYR A 93 17.99 -9.10 -0.18
C TYR A 93 18.54 -7.80 -0.79
N LEU A 94 17.71 -6.76 -0.85
CA LEU A 94 18.11 -5.44 -1.32
C LEU A 94 18.23 -4.45 -0.15
N GLY A 95 17.22 -4.36 0.70
CA GLY A 95 17.20 -3.39 1.79
C GLY A 95 15.92 -3.43 2.60
N LYS A 96 15.68 -2.42 3.43
CA LYS A 96 14.49 -2.33 4.26
C LYS A 96 13.85 -0.95 4.16
N LEU A 97 12.53 -0.93 4.09
CA LEU A 97 11.76 0.31 4.16
C LEU A 97 11.88 0.98 5.53
N LYS A 98 11.83 2.32 5.51
CA LYS A 98 11.73 3.14 6.72
C LYS A 98 10.33 3.03 7.32
N ASP A 99 10.21 3.31 8.62
CA ASP A 99 8.94 3.19 9.35
C ASP A 99 7.82 4.06 8.77
N ASN A 100 8.16 5.27 8.29
CA ASN A 100 7.19 6.15 7.64
C ASN A 100 6.66 5.59 6.31
N GLN A 101 7.45 4.76 5.60
CA GLN A 101 7.01 4.07 4.38
C GLN A 101 6.14 2.86 4.73
N LEU A 102 6.52 2.11 5.77
CA LEU A 102 5.70 1.03 6.31
C LEU A 102 4.33 1.51 6.78
N GLN A 103 4.27 2.66 7.45
CA GLN A 103 3.01 3.25 7.88
C GLN A 103 2.10 3.61 6.70
N LYS A 104 2.66 4.10 5.58
CA LYS A 104 1.90 4.34 4.35
C LYS A 104 1.33 3.04 3.78
N ILE A 105 2.13 1.96 3.77
CA ILE A 105 1.69 0.63 3.34
C ILE A 105 0.53 0.15 4.21
N ASP A 106 0.64 0.24 5.52
CA ASP A 106 -0.40 -0.23 6.43
C ASP A 106 -1.72 0.52 6.22
N ASN A 107 -1.67 1.85 6.14
CA ASN A 107 -2.84 2.68 5.84
C ASN A 107 -3.47 2.34 4.48
N ALA A 108 -2.65 2.06 3.47
CA ALA A 108 -3.13 1.70 2.15
C ALA A 108 -3.73 0.28 2.11
N LEU A 109 -3.14 -0.69 2.82
CA LEU A 109 -3.68 -2.05 2.95
C LEU A 109 -5.04 -2.05 3.65
N ILE A 110 -5.19 -1.28 4.73
CA ILE A 110 -6.47 -1.11 5.43
C ILE A 110 -7.56 -0.65 4.47
N LYS A 111 -7.27 0.38 3.65
CA LYS A 111 -8.21 0.93 2.68
C LYS A 111 -8.51 -0.06 1.55
N THR A 112 -7.47 -0.66 0.98
CA THR A 112 -7.55 -1.55 -0.20
C THR A 112 -8.29 -2.84 0.12
N LEU A 113 -8.03 -3.43 1.29
CA LEU A 113 -8.63 -4.69 1.72
C LEU A 113 -9.91 -4.48 2.53
N SER A 114 -10.34 -3.22 2.72
CA SER A 114 -11.52 -2.85 3.52
C SER A 114 -11.53 -3.50 4.91
N ILE A 115 -10.37 -3.47 5.58
CA ILE A 115 -10.20 -4.06 6.91
C ILE A 115 -10.97 -3.23 7.95
N ASN A 116 -11.93 -3.84 8.63
CA ASN A 116 -12.71 -3.20 9.68
C ASN A 116 -11.93 -3.10 11.00
N ILE A 117 -11.09 -2.07 11.12
CA ILE A 117 -10.30 -1.81 12.34
C ILE A 117 -11.20 -1.58 13.55
N ILE A 118 -12.30 -0.86 13.38
CA ILE A 118 -13.21 -0.52 14.48
C ILE A 118 -13.82 -1.81 15.06
N GLY A 119 -14.32 -2.69 14.19
CA GLY A 119 -14.83 -3.99 14.61
C GLY A 119 -13.77 -4.85 15.30
N TYR A 120 -12.54 -4.85 14.78
CA TYR A 120 -11.42 -5.54 15.44
C TYR A 120 -11.14 -4.99 16.84
N LEU A 121 -11.07 -3.67 17.01
CA LEU A 121 -10.85 -3.06 18.33
C LEU A 121 -11.98 -3.39 19.31
N PHE A 122 -13.24 -3.33 18.88
CA PHE A 122 -14.36 -3.73 19.72
C PHE A 122 -14.31 -5.21 20.11
N SER A 123 -13.85 -6.10 19.22
CA SER A 123 -13.67 -7.52 19.55
C SER A 123 -12.62 -7.77 20.63
N LEU A 124 -11.70 -6.82 20.82
CA LEU A 124 -10.70 -6.82 21.90
C LEU A 124 -11.18 -6.11 23.16
N GLY A 125 -12.43 -5.63 23.20
CA GLY A 125 -12.95 -4.82 24.30
C GLY A 125 -12.38 -3.40 24.35
N ILE A 126 -11.79 -2.92 23.24
CA ILE A 126 -11.21 -1.58 23.16
C ILE A 126 -12.23 -0.62 22.54
N GLY A 127 -12.74 0.29 23.38
CA GLY A 127 -13.68 1.35 23.01
C GLY A 127 -15.16 1.00 23.26
N GLU A 128 -15.97 2.03 23.52
CA GLU A 128 -17.44 1.89 23.57
C GLU A 128 -18.05 2.17 22.19
N TYR A 129 -19.00 1.34 21.76
CA TYR A 129 -19.82 1.64 20.59
C TYR A 129 -20.76 2.82 20.94
N ASN A 130 -20.42 4.00 20.44
CA ASN A 130 -21.27 5.18 20.55
C ASN A 130 -21.78 5.55 19.15
N GLU A 131 -22.98 5.08 18.82
CA GLU A 131 -23.66 5.25 17.54
C GLU A 131 -23.70 6.74 17.11
N LYS A 132 -24.02 7.65 18.05
CA LYS A 132 -24.05 9.09 17.82
C LYS A 132 -22.68 9.69 17.46
N LYS A 133 -21.59 9.16 18.02
CA LYS A 133 -20.22 9.59 17.68
C LYS A 133 -19.83 9.12 16.28
N ASN A 134 -20.22 7.91 15.90
CA ASN A 134 -19.94 7.34 14.58
C ASN A 134 -20.72 8.07 13.48
N GLU A 135 -22.02 8.33 13.67
CA GLU A 135 -22.82 9.14 12.74
C GLU A 135 -22.19 10.51 12.48
N ARG A 136 -21.67 11.16 13.54
CA ARG A 136 -20.97 12.44 13.42
C ARG A 136 -19.68 12.35 12.61
N ILE A 137 -18.85 11.31 12.82
CA ILE A 137 -17.60 11.11 12.08
C ILE A 137 -17.86 10.86 10.59
N TYR A 138 -18.86 10.03 10.26
CA TYR A 138 -19.24 9.77 8.87
C TYR A 138 -19.82 11.02 8.21
N SER A 139 -20.70 11.74 8.90
CA SER A 139 -21.23 13.02 8.43
C SER A 139 -20.07 13.99 8.14
N ASP A 140 -19.14 14.18 9.06
CA ASP A 140 -17.99 15.08 8.89
C ASP A 140 -17.06 14.67 7.73
N TYR A 141 -16.83 13.36 7.54
CA TYR A 141 -16.00 12.84 6.45
C TYR A 141 -16.65 13.11 5.08
N TYR A 142 -17.93 12.77 4.91
CA TYR A 142 -18.66 13.01 3.67
C TYR A 142 -18.89 14.51 3.40
N PHE A 143 -19.09 15.32 4.44
CA PHE A 143 -19.21 16.78 4.31
C PHE A 143 -17.89 17.45 3.93
N LYS A 144 -16.76 16.90 4.36
CA LYS A 144 -15.43 17.35 3.89
C LYS A 144 -15.21 16.98 2.44
N GLU A 145 -15.53 15.74 2.02
CA GLU A 145 -15.38 15.33 0.62
C GLU A 145 -16.25 16.16 -0.34
N THR A 146 -17.49 16.50 0.03
CA THR A 146 -18.36 17.34 -0.79
C THR A 146 -17.81 18.76 -0.94
N LYS A 147 -17.38 19.40 0.16
CA LYS A 147 -16.73 20.73 0.10
C LYS A 147 -15.44 20.73 -0.73
N THR A 148 -14.63 19.67 -0.64
CA THR A 148 -13.43 19.54 -1.46
C THR A 148 -13.79 19.41 -2.95
N ARG A 149 -14.83 18.64 -3.31
CA ARG A 149 -15.29 18.53 -4.71
C ARG A 149 -15.87 19.85 -5.24
N ASP A 150 -16.59 20.61 -4.42
CA ASP A 150 -17.20 21.88 -4.82
C ASP A 150 -16.17 23.00 -5.00
N SER A 151 -15.13 23.03 -4.15
CA SER A 151 -13.99 23.93 -4.32
C SER A 151 -13.15 23.62 -5.58
N ILE A 152 -13.02 22.34 -5.95
CA ILE A 152 -12.36 21.94 -7.20
C ILE A 152 -13.20 22.31 -8.43
N LYS A 153 -14.53 22.12 -8.40
CA LYS A 153 -15.44 22.51 -9.50
C LYS A 153 -15.45 24.02 -9.73
N SER A 154 -15.54 24.81 -8.66
CA SER A 154 -15.55 26.28 -8.75
C SER A 154 -14.24 26.87 -9.28
N ASN A 155 -13.09 26.28 -8.92
CA ASN A 155 -11.78 26.66 -9.48
C ASN A 155 -11.64 26.28 -10.97
N LYS A 156 -12.26 25.20 -11.42
CA LYS A 156 -12.25 24.77 -12.83
C LYS A 156 -13.08 25.71 -13.73
N GLN A 157 -14.24 26.17 -13.24
CA GLN A 157 -15.08 27.17 -13.94
C GLN A 157 -14.45 28.57 -13.99
N LYS A 158 -13.73 29.00 -12.94
CA LYS A 158 -13.01 30.29 -12.95
C LYS A 158 -11.83 30.29 -13.93
N ARG A 159 -11.18 29.15 -14.16
CA ARG A 159 -10.07 29.01 -15.12
C ARG A 159 -10.54 29.00 -16.57
N SER A 160 -11.68 28.40 -16.90
CA SER A 160 -12.18 28.41 -18.29
C SER A 160 -12.65 29.79 -18.75
N LYS A 161 -13.14 30.64 -17.84
CA LYS A 161 -13.55 32.03 -18.15
C LYS A 161 -12.37 33.00 -18.38
N ARG A 162 -11.15 32.66 -17.95
CA ARG A 162 -9.95 33.51 -18.13
C ARG A 162 -9.17 33.24 -19.42
N ASN A 163 -9.38 32.10 -20.08
CA ASN A 163 -8.67 31.72 -21.31
C ASN A 163 -9.52 31.91 -22.58
N GLY A 164 -10.63 32.63 -22.49
CA GLY A 164 -11.58 32.89 -23.57
C GLY A 164 -11.68 34.38 -23.96
N HIS A 165 -10.62 35.15 -23.74
CA HIS A 165 -10.43 36.51 -24.25
C HIS A 165 -9.09 36.59 -24.95
#